data_AF-A0A7J6VN85-F1
#
_entry.id   AF-A0A7J6VN85-F1
#
_cell.length_a   1.000
_cell.length_b   1.000
_cell.length_c   1.000
_cell.angle_alpha   90.00
_cell.angle_beta   90.00
_cell.angle_gamma   90.00
#
_symmetry.space_group_name_H-M   'P 1'
#
loop_
_entity.id
_entity.type
_entity.pdbx_description
1 polymer ?
#
loop_
_entity_poly.entity_id
_entity_poly.type
_entity_poly.pdbx_seq_one_letter_code
_entity_poly.pdbx_strand_id
1 'polypeptide(L)'
;RLLLQYLIPAARELVRLTGVCNAPVKQHFTESISGLTTIKSFDQESRFMDTNMKLIDRCSRPGFYSMAANEWLGFRLDVLSSLTFALTLVFLVSIPQGVIDPAIAGLAVTYGLNLNARQAFVIWLFGSLESDIIAFERMLQYTSIPSEAPLVIDTHRPDPNWPSRGEVVIRNLQVSN
;
A
#
# COMPACT_ATOMS: atom_id res chain seq x y z
N ARG A 1 11.09 1.03 -18.92
CA ARG A 1 12.25 0.51 -18.14
C ARG A 1 12.75 1.52 -17.10
N LEU A 2 13.02 2.78 -17.47
CA LEU A 2 13.48 3.81 -16.52
C LEU A 2 12.46 4.15 -15.42
N LEU A 3 11.18 4.31 -15.77
CA LEU A 3 10.12 4.58 -14.77
C LEU A 3 10.03 3.51 -13.68
N LEU A 4 10.08 2.23 -14.07
CA LEU A 4 10.09 1.09 -13.14
C LEU A 4 11.32 1.13 -12.21
N GLN A 5 12.50 1.49 -12.72
CA GLN A 5 13.71 1.58 -11.90
C GLN A 5 13.65 2.65 -10.81
N TYR A 6 12.90 3.74 -11.02
CA TYR A 6 12.74 4.80 -10.01
C TYR A 6 11.54 4.57 -9.08
N LEU A 7 10.45 3.98 -9.59
CA LEU A 7 9.26 3.68 -8.77
C LEU A 7 9.52 2.54 -7.78
N ILE A 8 10.26 1.51 -8.17
CA ILE A 8 10.47 0.32 -7.31
C ILE A 8 11.17 0.68 -5.99
N PRO A 9 12.27 1.45 -5.95
CA PRO A 9 12.90 1.84 -4.69
C PRO A 9 11.99 2.68 -3.78
N ALA A 10 11.24 3.63 -4.37
CA ALA A 10 10.32 4.49 -3.62
C ALA A 10 9.16 3.69 -3.02
N ALA A 11 8.54 2.83 -3.83
CA ALA A 11 7.48 1.92 -3.41
C ALA A 11 7.98 0.97 -2.30
N ARG A 12 9.20 0.44 -2.42
CA ARG A 12 9.80 -0.45 -1.41
C ARG A 12 9.99 0.24 -0.06
N GLU A 13 10.49 1.48 -0.04
CA GLU A 13 10.60 2.25 1.21
C GLU A 13 9.23 2.60 1.80
N LEU A 14 8.24 2.93 0.96
CA LEU A 14 6.87 3.20 1.41
C LEU A 14 6.23 1.95 2.03
N VAL A 15 6.45 0.78 1.43
CA VAL A 15 6.03 -0.53 1.96
C VAL A 15 6.71 -0.83 3.27
N ARG A 16 8.00 -0.57 3.37
CA ARG A 16 8.77 -0.78 4.60
C ARG A 16 8.22 0.09 5.73
N LEU A 17 7.98 1.38 5.46
CA LEU A 17 7.36 2.30 6.42
C LEU A 17 5.97 1.83 6.85
N THR A 18 5.12 1.45 5.88
CA THR A 18 3.76 0.96 6.14
C THR A 18 3.77 -0.36 6.91
N GLY A 19 4.72 -1.25 6.62
CA GLY A 19 4.91 -2.53 7.31
C GLY A 19 5.40 -2.35 8.75
N VAL A 20 6.41 -1.49 8.95
CA VAL A 20 6.96 -1.16 10.29
C VAL A 20 5.91 -0.51 11.18
N CYS A 21 5.00 0.30 10.61
CA CYS A 21 3.92 0.93 11.36
C CYS A 21 2.77 -0.06 11.67
N ASN A 22 2.34 -0.90 10.72
CA ASN A 22 1.18 -1.78 10.91
C ASN A 22 1.47 -3.10 11.64
N ALA A 23 2.70 -3.62 11.56
CA ALA A 23 3.08 -4.86 12.24
C ALA A 23 2.87 -4.82 13.77
N PRO A 24 3.36 -3.81 14.51
CA PRO A 24 3.19 -3.77 15.97
C PRO A 24 1.73 -3.59 16.40
N VAL A 25 0.89 -2.90 15.61
CA VAL A 25 -0.55 -2.77 15.89
C VAL A 25 -1.22 -4.14 15.82
N LYS A 26 -0.96 -4.90 14.75
CA LYS A 26 -1.52 -6.25 14.57
C LYS A 26 -1.03 -7.22 15.65
N GLN A 27 0.26 -7.18 15.96
CA GLN A 27 0.86 -8.01 16.99
C GLN A 27 0.24 -7.73 18.36
N HIS A 28 0.17 -6.46 18.79
CA HIS A 28 -0.42 -6.08 20.07
C HIS A 28 -1.90 -6.51 20.17
N PHE A 29 -2.64 -6.42 19.06
CA PHE A 29 -4.02 -6.88 19.00
C PHE A 29 -4.14 -8.40 19.17
N THR A 30 -3.30 -9.18 18.48
CA THR A 30 -3.24 -10.64 18.64
C THR A 30 -2.88 -11.04 20.07
N GLU A 31 -1.85 -10.42 20.65
CA GLU A 31 -1.44 -10.65 22.04
C GLU A 31 -2.56 -10.31 23.04
N SER A 32 -3.29 -9.22 22.80
CA SER A 32 -4.42 -8.80 23.65
C SER A 32 -5.59 -9.80 23.60
N ILE A 33 -5.89 -10.37 22.43
CA ILE A 33 -6.94 -11.38 22.28
C ILE A 33 -6.53 -12.68 22.99
N SER A 34 -5.30 -13.15 22.76
CA SER A 34 -4.80 -14.37 23.40
C SER A 34 -4.68 -14.23 24.92
N GLY A 35 -4.36 -13.04 25.42
CA GLY A 35 -4.21 -12.73 26.85
C GLY A 35 -5.45 -12.13 27.53
N LEU A 36 -6.62 -12.12 26.86
CA LEU A 36 -7.78 -11.36 27.33
C LEU A 36 -8.21 -11.71 28.76
N THR A 37 -8.28 -13.01 29.09
CA THR A 37 -8.65 -13.49 30.42
C THR A 37 -7.72 -12.96 31.50
N THR A 38 -6.41 -12.99 31.24
CA THR A 38 -5.38 -12.46 32.13
C THR A 38 -5.53 -10.95 32.30
N ILE A 39 -5.71 -10.19 31.21
CA ILE A 39 -5.86 -8.72 31.26
C ILE A 39 -7.06 -8.33 32.13
N LYS A 40 -8.19 -9.02 31.95
CA LYS A 40 -9.40 -8.80 32.76
C LYS A 40 -9.21 -9.14 34.22
N SER A 41 -8.55 -10.27 34.51
CA SER A 41 -8.33 -10.73 35.89
C SER A 41 -7.44 -9.78 36.72
N PHE A 42 -6.56 -9.03 36.06
CA PHE A 42 -5.68 -8.04 36.70
C PHE A 42 -6.15 -6.58 36.53
N ASP A 43 -7.34 -6.36 35.99
CA ASP A 43 -7.93 -5.03 35.73
C ASP A 43 -7.00 -4.09 34.94
N GLN A 44 -6.29 -4.63 33.94
CA GLN A 44 -5.29 -3.89 33.14
C GLN A 44 -5.83 -3.41 31.79
N GLU A 45 -7.15 -3.43 31.57
CA GLU A 45 -7.79 -3.10 30.28
C GLU A 45 -7.43 -1.68 29.80
N SER A 46 -7.48 -0.70 30.70
CA SER A 46 -7.16 0.70 30.37
C SER A 46 -5.73 0.88 29.85
N ARG A 47 -4.75 0.17 30.44
CA ARG A 47 -3.35 0.23 30.02
C ARG A 47 -3.15 -0.32 28.61
N PHE A 48 -3.77 -1.46 28.30
CA PHE A 48 -3.72 -2.06 26.97
C PHE A 48 -4.44 -1.18 25.93
N MET A 49 -5.55 -0.55 26.31
CA MET A 49 -6.28 0.36 25.44
C MET A 49 -5.50 1.64 25.11
N ASP A 50 -4.84 2.25 26.10
CA ASP A 50 -3.96 3.41 25.90
C ASP A 50 -2.74 3.07 25.02
N THR A 51 -2.15 1.89 25.22
CA THR A 51 -1.03 1.39 24.40
C THR A 51 -1.47 1.19 22.94
N ASN A 52 -2.64 0.58 22.74
CA ASN A 52 -3.22 0.40 21.40
C ASN A 52 -3.51 1.74 20.72
N MET A 53 -4.09 2.70 21.44
CA MET A 53 -4.37 4.05 20.91
C MET A 53 -3.08 4.75 20.46
N LYS A 54 -2.01 4.67 21.25
CA LYS A 54 -0.70 5.23 20.92
C LYS A 54 -0.07 4.58 19.69
N LEU A 55 -0.21 3.26 19.55
CA LEU A 55 0.28 2.52 18.38
C LEU A 55 -0.49 2.92 17.12
N ILE A 56 -1.82 3.02 17.21
CA ILE A 56 -2.67 3.46 16.10
C ILE A 56 -2.31 4.90 15.71
N ASP A 57 -2.23 5.84 16.66
CA ASP A 57 -1.90 7.24 16.36
C ASP A 57 -0.55 7.38 15.64
N ARG A 58 0.48 6.64 16.11
CA ARG A 58 1.79 6.60 15.43
C ARG A 58 1.70 6.06 14.00
N CYS A 59 0.87 5.05 13.78
CA CYS A 59 0.68 4.38 12.49
C CYS A 59 -0.17 5.23 11.51
N SER A 60 -1.12 6.01 12.02
CA SER A 60 -2.04 6.84 11.22
C SER A 60 -1.40 8.14 10.74
N ARG A 61 -0.44 8.72 11.49
CA ARG A 61 0.22 9.99 11.13
C ARG A 61 0.84 9.99 9.72
N PRO A 62 1.69 9.01 9.32
CA PRO A 62 2.25 8.98 7.98
C PRO A 62 1.18 8.89 6.89
N GLY A 63 0.15 8.06 7.09
CA GLY A 63 -0.96 7.92 6.16
C GLY A 63 -1.71 9.23 5.95
N PHE A 64 -1.94 9.98 7.03
CA PHE A 64 -2.57 11.30 6.96
C PHE A 64 -1.70 12.30 6.19
N TYR A 65 -0.39 12.33 6.43
CA TYR A 65 0.52 13.21 5.67
C TYR A 65 0.59 12.85 4.19
N SER A 66 0.61 11.55 3.84
CA SER A 66 0.57 11.09 2.45
C SER A 66 -0.73 11.47 1.75
N MET A 67 -1.87 11.32 2.43
CA MET A 67 -3.16 11.73 1.89
C MET A 67 -3.24 13.25 1.71
N ALA A 68 -2.78 14.02 2.70
CA ALA A 68 -2.70 15.47 2.61
C ALA A 68 -1.77 15.95 1.48
N ALA A 69 -0.64 15.27 1.25
CA ALA A 69 0.27 15.58 0.15
C ALA A 69 -0.37 15.31 -1.22
N ASN A 70 -1.11 14.21 -1.37
CA ASN A 70 -1.84 13.90 -2.59
C ASN A 70 -2.94 14.93 -2.88
N GLU A 71 -3.74 15.28 -1.86
CA GLU A 71 -4.77 16.33 -1.97
C GLU A 71 -4.16 17.70 -2.30
N TRP A 72 -3.05 18.05 -1.65
CA TRP A 72 -2.33 19.29 -1.92
C TRP A 72 -1.82 19.36 -3.36
N LEU A 73 -1.26 18.27 -3.88
CA LEU A 73 -0.81 18.17 -5.26
C LEU A 73 -1.99 18.28 -6.24
N GLY A 74 -3.09 17.58 -5.95
CA GLY A 74 -4.34 17.66 -6.71
C GLY A 74 -4.86 19.08 -6.80
N PHE A 75 -5.02 19.76 -5.65
CA PHE A 75 -5.45 21.15 -5.58
C PHE A 75 -4.53 22.09 -6.39
N ARG A 76 -3.21 21.91 -6.31
CA ARG A 76 -2.25 22.72 -7.10
C ARG A 76 -2.43 22.50 -8.60
N LEU A 77 -2.67 21.27 -9.04
CA LEU A 77 -2.91 20.95 -10.44
C LEU A 77 -4.25 21.51 -10.93
N ASP A 78 -5.29 21.46 -10.10
CA ASP A 78 -6.61 22.04 -10.39
C ASP A 78 -6.54 23.57 -10.57
N VAL A 79 -5.79 24.25 -9.70
CA VAL A 79 -5.56 25.70 -9.82
C VAL A 79 -4.79 26.02 -11.10
N LEU A 80 -3.73 25.27 -11.42
CA LEU A 80 -2.96 25.48 -12.65
C LEU A 80 -3.82 25.25 -13.91
N SER A 81 -4.61 24.18 -13.91
CA SER A 81 -5.56 23.85 -14.97
C SER A 81 -6.59 24.97 -15.18
N SER A 82 -7.20 25.44 -14.10
CA SER A 82 -8.17 26.54 -14.11
C SER A 82 -7.56 27.85 -14.62
N LEU A 83 -6.32 28.16 -14.23
CA LEU A 83 -5.58 29.32 -14.71
C LEU A 83 -5.30 29.22 -16.22
N THR A 84 -4.82 28.06 -16.69
CA THR A 84 -4.57 27.87 -18.13
C THR A 84 -5.86 27.99 -18.96
N PHE A 85 -6.97 27.48 -18.43
CA PHE A 85 -8.28 27.61 -19.06
C PHE A 85 -8.77 29.06 -19.11
N ALA A 86 -8.65 29.79 -18.00
CA ALA A 86 -9.00 31.21 -17.94
C ALA A 86 -8.17 32.05 -18.93
N LEU A 87 -6.85 31.82 -18.99
CA LEU A 87 -5.99 32.49 -19.96
C LEU A 87 -6.42 32.17 -21.40
N THR A 88 -6.76 30.92 -21.70
CA THR A 88 -7.24 30.50 -23.03
C THR A 88 -8.51 31.25 -23.43
N LEU A 89 -9.46 31.43 -22.50
CA LEU A 89 -10.67 32.20 -22.72
C LEU A 89 -10.38 33.70 -22.96
N VAL A 90 -9.48 34.29 -22.16
CA VAL A 90 -9.07 35.70 -22.33
C VAL A 90 -8.41 35.92 -23.70
N PHE A 91 -7.52 35.03 -24.12
CA PHE A 91 -6.93 35.08 -25.46
C PHE A 91 -7.98 34.98 -26.55
N LEU A 92 -8.94 34.07 -26.41
CA LEU A 92 -9.99 33.87 -27.39
C LEU A 92 -10.91 35.09 -27.56
N VAL A 93 -11.20 35.80 -26.46
CA VAL A 93 -12.03 37.02 -26.47
C VAL A 93 -11.24 38.25 -26.96
N SER A 94 -9.93 38.30 -26.69
CA SER A 94 -9.09 39.47 -27.01
C SER A 94 -8.67 39.53 -28.49
N ILE A 95 -8.76 38.41 -29.22
CA ILE A 95 -8.35 38.34 -30.62
C ILE A 95 -9.50 38.83 -31.54
N PRO A 96 -9.22 39.72 -32.51
CA PRO A 96 -10.24 40.24 -33.42
C PRO A 96 -10.87 39.15 -34.29
N GLN A 97 -12.14 39.36 -34.66
CA GLN A 97 -12.92 38.42 -35.47
C GLN A 97 -12.22 38.14 -36.81
N GLY A 98 -12.01 36.86 -37.13
CA GLY A 98 -11.42 36.40 -38.40
C GLY A 98 -10.03 35.75 -38.31
N VAL A 99 -9.36 35.80 -37.15
CA VAL A 99 -8.01 35.19 -36.98
C VAL A 99 -8.09 33.72 -36.55
N ILE A 100 -9.12 33.35 -35.77
CA ILE A 100 -9.32 31.99 -35.27
C ILE A 100 -10.65 31.46 -35.79
N ASP A 101 -10.62 30.25 -36.36
CA ASP A 101 -11.83 29.52 -36.75
C ASP A 101 -12.69 29.21 -35.49
N PRO A 102 -13.96 29.62 -35.45
CA PRO A 102 -14.89 29.29 -34.36
C PRO A 102 -14.92 27.79 -34.01
N ALA A 103 -14.69 26.91 -34.98
CA ALA A 103 -14.62 25.46 -34.74
C ALA A 103 -13.43 25.08 -33.84
N ILE A 104 -12.24 25.65 -34.10
CA ILE A 104 -11.02 25.39 -33.31
C ILE A 104 -11.16 26.00 -31.91
N ALA A 105 -11.77 27.17 -31.82
CA ALA A 105 -12.08 27.83 -30.55
C ALA A 105 -12.98 26.96 -29.65
N GLY A 106 -14.06 26.40 -30.20
CA GLY A 106 -14.94 25.48 -29.48
C GLY A 106 -14.24 24.21 -29.01
N LEU A 107 -13.33 23.66 -29.84
CA LEU A 107 -12.51 22.51 -29.46
C LEU A 107 -11.55 22.83 -28.32
N ALA A 108 -10.86 23.97 -28.36
CA ALA A 108 -9.94 24.39 -27.30
C ALA A 108 -10.65 24.54 -25.95
N VAL A 109 -11.84 25.15 -25.94
CA VAL A 109 -12.66 25.29 -24.71
C VAL A 109 -13.11 23.93 -24.20
N THR A 110 -13.57 23.05 -25.10
CA THR A 110 -14.03 21.70 -24.73
C THR A 110 -12.90 20.87 -24.11
N TYR A 111 -11.68 20.94 -24.67
CA TYR A 111 -10.51 20.27 -24.11
C TYR A 111 -10.09 20.88 -22.77
N GLY A 112 -10.13 22.20 -22.62
CA GLY A 112 -9.84 22.88 -21.36
C GLY A 112 -10.80 22.49 -20.23
N LEU A 113 -12.10 22.40 -20.51
CA LEU A 113 -13.11 21.93 -19.55
C LEU A 113 -12.88 20.48 -19.10
N ASN A 114 -12.46 19.61 -20.02
CA ASN A 114 -12.20 18.20 -19.72
C ASN A 114 -10.80 17.95 -19.11
N LEU A 115 -9.91 18.95 -19.10
CA LEU A 115 -8.53 18.78 -18.64
C LEU A 115 -8.45 18.42 -17.16
N ASN A 116 -9.27 19.09 -16.33
CA ASN A 116 -9.32 18.86 -14.88
C ASN A 116 -9.69 17.41 -14.54
N ALA A 117 -10.80 16.91 -15.10
CA ALA A 117 -11.25 15.53 -14.89
C ALA A 117 -10.21 14.49 -15.36
N ARG A 118 -9.51 14.76 -16.48
CA ARG A 118 -8.42 13.88 -16.94
C ARG A 118 -7.21 13.90 -16.01
N GLN A 119 -6.84 15.06 -15.46
CA GLN A 119 -5.72 15.16 -14.52
C GLN A 119 -6.01 14.40 -13.22
N ALA A 120 -7.22 14.55 -12.65
CA ALA A 120 -7.65 13.79 -11.48
C ALA A 120 -7.58 12.27 -11.73
N PHE A 121 -8.02 11.81 -12.90
CA PHE A 121 -7.92 10.40 -13.29
C PHE A 121 -6.47 9.92 -13.38
N VAL A 122 -5.57 10.72 -13.93
CA VAL A 122 -4.14 10.36 -14.03
C VAL A 122 -3.51 10.23 -12.64
N ILE A 123 -3.78 11.18 -11.72
CA ILE A 123 -3.28 11.10 -10.34
C ILE A 123 -3.78 9.81 -9.67
N TRP A 124 -5.07 9.52 -9.80
CA TRP A 124 -5.67 8.30 -9.28
C TRP A 124 -5.03 7.03 -9.87
N LEU A 125 -4.83 7.01 -11.20
CA LEU A 125 -4.20 5.90 -11.90
C LEU A 125 -2.77 5.65 -11.40
N PHE A 126 -1.98 6.72 -11.22
CA PHE A 126 -0.62 6.58 -10.68
C PHE A 126 -0.61 6.01 -9.26
N GLY A 127 -1.52 6.46 -8.38
CA GLY A 127 -1.64 5.90 -7.03
C GLY A 127 -2.08 4.43 -7.01
N SER A 128 -3.00 4.04 -7.92
CA SER A 128 -3.41 2.64 -8.08
C SER A 128 -2.24 1.77 -8.57
N LEU A 129 -1.51 2.24 -9.60
CA LEU A 129 -0.37 1.52 -10.15
C LEU A 129 0.74 1.33 -9.12
N GLU A 130 1.03 2.33 -8.29
CA GLU A 130 2.00 2.21 -7.21
C GLU A 130 1.59 1.11 -6.21
N SER A 131 0.30 1.07 -5.84
CA SER A 131 -0.25 0.04 -4.96
C SER A 131 -0.18 -1.36 -5.57
N ASP A 132 -0.44 -1.49 -6.87
CA ASP A 132 -0.38 -2.76 -7.59
C ASP A 132 1.06 -3.29 -7.71
N ILE A 133 2.03 -2.40 -7.98
CA ILE A 133 3.46 -2.76 -8.02
C ILE A 133 3.92 -3.29 -6.66
N ILE A 134 3.49 -2.65 -5.57
CA ILE A 134 3.77 -3.08 -4.20
C ILE A 134 3.24 -4.50 -3.94
N ALA A 135 2.01 -4.78 -4.36
CA ALA A 135 1.39 -6.08 -4.16
C ALA A 135 2.15 -7.16 -4.96
N PHE A 136 2.50 -6.86 -6.20
CA PHE A 136 3.27 -7.77 -7.06
C PHE A 136 4.66 -8.07 -6.50
N GLU A 137 5.36 -7.07 -5.96
CA GLU A 137 6.67 -7.27 -5.33
C GLU A 137 6.59 -8.23 -4.14
N ARG A 138 5.55 -8.12 -3.30
CA ARG A 138 5.32 -9.06 -2.19
C ARG A 138 5.06 -10.49 -2.68
N MET A 139 4.27 -10.64 -3.74
CA MET A 139 4.04 -11.96 -4.35
C MET A 139 5.36 -12.57 -4.82
N LEU A 140 6.20 -11.79 -5.50
CA LEU A 140 7.53 -12.24 -5.92
C LEU A 140 8.41 -12.62 -4.72
N GLN A 141 8.40 -11.84 -3.65
CA GLN A 141 9.13 -12.19 -2.43
C GLN A 141 8.71 -13.56 -1.89
N TYR A 142 7.41 -13.86 -1.84
CA TYR A 142 6.92 -15.18 -1.39
C TYR A 142 7.37 -16.33 -2.29
N THR A 143 7.52 -16.11 -3.60
CA THR A 143 8.04 -17.14 -4.52
C THR A 143 9.52 -17.44 -4.34
N SER A 144 10.29 -16.53 -3.72
CA SER A 144 11.73 -16.68 -3.51
C SER A 144 12.11 -17.32 -2.17
N ILE A 145 11.14 -17.57 -1.30
CA ILE A 145 11.36 -18.21 0.01
C ILE A 145 11.74 -19.68 -0.22
N PRO A 146 12.80 -20.20 0.42
CA PRO A 146 13.14 -21.62 0.32
C PRO A 146 11.97 -22.48 0.80
N SER A 147 11.55 -23.43 -0.04
CA SER A 147 10.50 -24.38 0.31
C SER A 147 10.93 -25.22 1.50
N GLU A 148 9.99 -25.48 2.41
CA GLU A 148 10.14 -26.54 3.40
C GLU A 148 10.32 -27.89 2.70
N ALA A 149 10.83 -28.87 3.44
CA ALA A 149 11.04 -30.22 2.92
C ALA A 149 9.72 -30.80 2.37
N PRO A 150 9.78 -31.60 1.28
CA PRO A 150 8.58 -32.20 0.70
C PRO A 150 7.77 -32.98 1.75
N LEU A 151 6.45 -32.80 1.74
CA LEU A 151 5.52 -33.48 2.66
C LEU A 151 5.64 -35.00 2.59
N VAL A 152 6.00 -35.55 1.44
CA VAL A 152 6.18 -36.97 1.21
C VAL A 152 7.49 -37.18 0.45
N ILE A 153 8.32 -38.07 0.99
CA ILE A 153 9.53 -38.55 0.32
C ILE A 153 9.24 -39.98 -0.10
N ASP A 154 8.91 -40.19 -1.38
CA ASP A 154 8.49 -41.50 -1.90
C ASP A 154 9.53 -42.60 -1.65
N THR A 155 10.81 -42.23 -1.58
CA THR A 155 11.92 -43.15 -1.34
C THR A 155 12.06 -43.58 0.13
N HIS A 156 11.43 -42.89 1.08
CA HIS A 156 11.59 -43.11 2.53
C HIS A 156 10.24 -43.14 3.26
N ARG A 157 9.19 -43.63 2.59
CA ARG A 157 7.87 -43.75 3.20
C ARG A 157 7.85 -44.90 4.22
N PRO A 158 7.39 -44.66 5.47
CA PRO A 158 7.19 -45.75 6.42
C PRO A 158 6.15 -46.74 5.92
N ASP A 159 6.27 -48.00 6.35
CA ASP A 159 5.29 -49.06 6.09
C ASP A 159 3.89 -48.62 6.55
N PRO A 160 2.79 -49.02 5.87
CA PRO A 160 1.42 -48.74 6.31
C PRO A 160 1.12 -49.09 7.77
N ASN A 161 1.84 -50.05 8.35
CA ASN A 161 1.69 -50.46 9.75
C ASN A 161 2.58 -49.65 10.72
N TRP A 162 3.26 -48.61 10.24
CA TRP A 162 4.06 -47.70 11.06
C TRP A 162 3.21 -46.58 11.68
N PRO A 163 3.44 -46.21 12.95
CA PRO A 163 4.34 -46.84 13.91
C PRO A 163 3.67 -48.05 14.59
N SER A 164 4.29 -49.23 14.48
CA SER A 164 3.72 -50.50 14.99
C SER A 164 3.78 -50.65 16.51
N ARG A 165 4.71 -49.95 17.18
CA ARG A 165 4.89 -49.99 18.64
C ARG A 165 4.83 -48.62 19.31
N GLY A 166 4.67 -47.54 18.54
CA GLY A 166 4.58 -46.17 19.06
C GLY A 166 5.79 -45.68 19.87
N GLU A 167 6.93 -46.38 19.83
CA GLU A 167 8.11 -46.05 20.63
C GLU A 167 8.91 -44.91 19.98
N VAL A 168 9.16 -43.84 20.73
CA VAL A 168 9.94 -42.69 20.27
C VAL A 168 11.23 -42.62 21.09
N VAL A 169 12.37 -42.83 20.42
CA VAL A 169 13.69 -42.73 21.04
C VAL A 169 14.40 -41.48 20.52
N ILE A 170 14.50 -40.47 21.37
CA ILE A 170 15.20 -39.22 21.05
C ILE A 170 16.67 -39.38 21.44
N ARG A 171 17.59 -39.19 20.49
CA ARG A 171 19.04 -39.28 20.73
C ARG A 171 19.72 -37.98 20.30
N ASN A 172 20.40 -37.32 21.23
CA ASN A 172 21.20 -36.11 21.00
C ASN A 172 20.47 -35.01 20.22
N LEU A 173 19.16 -34.83 20.46
CA LEU A 173 18.39 -33.77 19.84
C LEU A 173 18.85 -32.42 20.40
N GLN A 174 19.40 -31.57 19.53
CA GLN A 174 19.71 -30.19 19.85
C GLN A 174 18.82 -29.30 18.98
N VAL A 175 18.04 -28.45 19.65
CA VAL A 175 17.28 -27.41 18.98
C VAL A 175 18.14 -26.15 19.04
N SER A 176 18.67 -25.70 17.90
CA SER A 176 19.36 -24.42 17.83
C SER A 176 18.31 -23.31 17.84
N ASN A 177 18.48 -22.34 18.74
CA ASN A 177 17.71 -21.11 18.81
C ASN A 177 18.37 -20.04 17.94
#